data_AF-A0A2D2D6V0-F1
#
_entry.id   AF-A0A2D2D6V0-F1
#
_cell.length_a   1.000
_cell.length_b   1.000
_cell.length_c   1.000
_cell.angle_alpha   90.00
_cell.angle_beta   90.00
_cell.angle_gamma   90.00
#
_symmetry.space_group_name_H-M   'P 1'
#
loop_
_entity.id
_entity.type
_entity.pdbx_description
1 polymer ?
#
loop_
_entity_poly.entity_id
_entity_poly.type
_entity_poly.pdbx_seq_one_letter_code
_entity_poly.pdbx_strand_id
1 'polypeptide(L)'
;MEITVIQTIDRMRAANRQELLTLLATAITEMTIFARAHYDGDDSVSHLRQTNEAIHRLAGHLRDLCDPDETFSESREAGIGGQFALLPPSAIIRILNSA
;
A
#
# COMPACT_ATOMS: atom_id res chain seq x y z
N MET A 1 -8.14 6.59 11.59
CA MET A 1 -7.61 5.72 10.53
C MET A 1 -7.50 6.47 9.21
N GLU A 2 -8.59 7.09 8.73
CA GLU A 2 -8.59 7.91 7.50
C GLU A 2 -7.53 9.03 7.49
N ILE A 3 -7.34 9.74 8.62
CA ILE A 3 -6.33 10.81 8.72
C ILE A 3 -4.92 10.28 8.43
N THR A 4 -4.56 9.11 8.96
CA THR A 4 -3.21 8.54 8.76
C THR A 4 -3.01 8.05 7.33
N VAL A 5 -4.07 7.56 6.68
CA VAL A 5 -4.05 7.20 5.25
C VAL A 5 -3.84 8.45 4.40
N ILE A 6 -4.58 9.54 4.66
CA ILE A 6 -4.42 10.83 3.96
C ILE A 6 -2.99 11.34 4.12
N GLN A 7 -2.45 11.35 5.35
CA GLN A 7 -1.06 11.76 5.59
C GLN A 7 -0.04 10.90 4.83
N THR A 8 -0.30 9.61 4.70
CA THR A 8 0.58 8.70 3.94
C THR A 8 0.54 9.01 2.45
N ILE A 9 -0.64 9.28 1.89
CA ILE A 9 -0.80 9.68 0.48
C ILE A 9 -0.18 11.05 0.23
N ASP A 10 -0.36 12.01 1.13
CA ASP A 10 0.27 13.33 1.01
C ASP A 10 1.80 13.23 1.04
N ARG A 11 2.36 12.33 1.87
CA ARG A 11 3.80 12.01 1.85
C ARG A 11 4.21 11.41 0.51
N MET A 12 3.45 10.46 -0.05
CA MET A 12 3.73 9.87 -1.36
C MET A 12 3.71 10.92 -2.48
N ARG A 13 2.79 11.89 -2.42
CA ARG A 13 2.71 12.99 -3.39
C ARG A 13 3.92 13.93 -3.32
N ALA A 14 4.41 14.20 -2.11
CA ALA A 14 5.56 15.08 -1.89
C ALA A 14 6.92 14.38 -2.06
N ALA A 15 6.94 13.05 -2.05
CA ALA A 15 8.15 12.24 -2.12
C ALA A 15 8.87 12.36 -3.47
N ASN A 16 10.19 12.28 -3.44
CA ASN A 16 10.92 11.99 -4.67
C ASN A 16 10.65 10.55 -5.13
N ARG A 17 11.07 10.19 -6.34
CA ARG A 17 10.76 8.86 -6.91
C ARG A 17 11.32 7.71 -6.08
N GLN A 18 12.55 7.82 -5.58
CA GLN A 18 13.14 6.76 -4.77
C GLN A 18 12.36 6.55 -3.47
N GLU A 19 11.95 7.64 -2.82
CA GLU A 19 11.11 7.62 -1.63
C GLU A 19 9.72 7.04 -1.93
N LEU A 20 9.08 7.46 -3.03
CA LEU A 20 7.78 6.93 -3.46
C LEU A 20 7.83 5.41 -3.68
N LEU A 21 8.84 4.93 -4.42
CA LEU A 21 9.03 3.49 -4.66
C LEU A 21 9.30 2.73 -3.35
N THR A 22 10.03 3.35 -2.42
CA THR A 22 10.28 2.77 -1.09
C THR A 22 9.01 2.68 -0.26
N LEU A 23 8.20 3.74 -0.22
CA LEU A 23 6.91 3.77 0.48
C LEU A 23 5.95 2.70 -0.08
N LEU A 24 5.91 2.52 -1.40
CA LEU A 24 5.11 1.47 -2.05
C LEU A 24 5.61 0.06 -1.74
N ALA A 25 6.93 -0.16 -1.76
CA ALA A 25 7.52 -1.44 -1.39
C ALA A 25 7.24 -1.80 0.08
N THR A 26 7.31 -0.82 0.99
CA THR A 26 6.91 -0.99 2.40
C THR A 26 5.44 -1.35 2.49
N ALA A 27 4.55 -0.67 1.75
CA ALA A 27 3.12 -0.98 1.78
C ALA A 27 2.80 -2.41 1.33
N ILE A 28 3.45 -2.89 0.27
CA ILE A 28 3.34 -4.29 -0.19
C ILE A 28 3.82 -5.26 0.90
N THR A 29 4.94 -4.93 1.55
CA THR A 29 5.49 -5.74 2.64
C THR A 29 4.54 -5.83 3.82
N GLU A 30 3.97 -4.71 4.26
CA GLU A 30 3.00 -4.65 5.34
C GLU A 30 1.72 -5.43 5.02
N MET A 31 1.23 -5.35 3.79
CA MET A 31 0.10 -6.19 3.34
C MET A 31 0.43 -7.67 3.35
N THR A 32 1.63 -8.04 2.92
CA THR A 32 2.08 -9.44 2.91
C THR A 32 2.18 -9.99 4.34
N ILE A 33 2.67 -9.19 5.28
CA ILE A 33 2.71 -9.55 6.70
C ILE A 33 1.29 -9.67 7.26
N PHE A 34 0.41 -8.72 6.94
CA PHE A 34 -0.99 -8.74 7.40
C PHE A 34 -1.74 -9.99 6.91
N ALA A 35 -1.56 -10.38 5.64
CA ALA A 35 -2.19 -11.58 5.08
C ALA A 35 -1.92 -12.84 5.92
N ARG A 36 -0.70 -12.97 6.47
CA ARG A 36 -0.30 -14.14 7.29
C ARG A 36 -1.12 -14.28 8.57
N ALA A 37 -1.65 -13.19 9.13
CA ALA A 37 -2.48 -13.24 10.33
C ALA A 37 -3.81 -13.96 10.12
N HIS A 38 -4.21 -14.17 8.85
CA HIS A 38 -5.50 -14.76 8.50
C HIS A 38 -5.40 -16.23 8.03
N TYR A 39 -4.24 -16.88 8.09
CA TYR A 39 -4.08 -18.26 7.60
C TYR A 39 -4.96 -19.27 8.35
N ASP A 40 -5.11 -19.10 9.66
CA ASP A 40 -5.81 -20.07 10.52
C ASP A 40 -7.22 -19.61 10.93
N GLY A 41 -7.76 -18.57 10.28
CA GLY A 41 -9.09 -18.03 10.60
C GLY A 41 -10.24 -18.73 9.86
N ASP A 42 -11.44 -18.69 10.44
CA ASP A 42 -12.66 -19.29 9.87
C ASP A 42 -13.02 -18.75 8.47
N ASP A 43 -12.62 -17.51 8.15
CA ASP A 43 -12.80 -16.84 6.85
C ASP A 43 -11.47 -16.60 6.09
N SER A 44 -10.45 -17.42 6.38
CA SER A 44 -9.09 -17.32 5.82
C SER A 44 -9.07 -17.13 4.30
N VAL A 45 -9.80 -17.95 3.54
CA VAL A 45 -9.81 -17.87 2.06
C VAL A 45 -10.30 -16.51 1.55
N SER A 46 -11.33 -15.94 2.17
CA SER A 46 -11.90 -14.66 1.77
C SER A 46 -10.91 -13.52 2.05
N HIS A 47 -10.38 -13.48 3.27
CA HIS A 47 -9.38 -12.49 3.66
C HIS A 47 -8.12 -12.58 2.81
N LEU A 48 -7.61 -13.78 2.57
CA LEU A 48 -6.42 -14.00 1.75
C LEU A 48 -6.65 -13.58 0.30
N ARG A 49 -7.83 -13.85 -0.28
CA ARG A 49 -8.16 -13.38 -1.63
C ARG A 49 -8.15 -11.86 -1.69
N GLN A 50 -8.83 -11.19 -0.74
CA GLN A 50 -8.91 -9.74 -0.71
C GLN A 50 -7.52 -9.10 -0.55
N THR A 51 -6.70 -9.59 0.38
CA THR A 51 -5.35 -9.06 0.58
C THR A 51 -4.45 -9.35 -0.62
N ASN A 52 -4.56 -10.51 -1.25
CA ASN A 52 -3.76 -10.84 -2.43
C ASN A 52 -4.10 -9.96 -3.64
N GLU A 53 -5.38 -9.65 -3.86
CA GLU A 53 -5.77 -8.68 -4.88
C GLU A 53 -5.21 -7.28 -4.60
N ALA A 54 -5.22 -6.85 -3.34
CA ALA A 54 -4.66 -5.56 -2.96
C ALA A 54 -3.14 -5.51 -3.17
N ILE A 55 -2.42 -6.59 -2.82
CA ILE A 55 -0.99 -6.75 -3.11
C ILE A 55 -0.72 -6.67 -4.61
N HIS A 56 -1.50 -7.37 -5.44
CA HIS A 56 -1.33 -7.32 -6.90
C HIS A 56 -1.56 -5.92 -7.47
N ARG A 57 -2.57 -5.18 -7.00
CA ARG A 57 -2.81 -3.79 -7.43
C ARG A 57 -1.66 -2.88 -7.05
N LEU A 58 -1.17 -2.97 -5.81
CA LEU A 58 0.01 -2.20 -5.36
C LEU A 58 1.27 -2.56 -6.15
N ALA A 59 1.50 -3.84 -6.40
CA ALA A 59 2.63 -4.31 -7.21
C ALA A 59 2.55 -3.80 -8.66
N GLY A 60 1.35 -3.74 -9.24
CA GLY A 60 1.10 -3.13 -10.55
C GLY A 60 1.48 -1.65 -10.56
N HIS A 61 1.03 -0.89 -9.56
CA HIS A 61 1.40 0.52 -9.44
C HIS A 61 2.91 0.71 -9.25
N LEU A 62 3.57 -0.11 -8.41
CA LEU A 62 5.01 -0.08 -8.21
C LEU A 62 5.75 -0.34 -9.54
N ARG A 63 5.36 -1.40 -10.27
CA ARG A 63 5.96 -1.76 -11.55
C ARG A 63 5.89 -0.61 -12.55
N ASP A 64 4.71 0.01 -12.68
CA ASP A 64 4.54 1.12 -13.62
C ASP A 64 5.37 2.33 -13.18
N LEU A 65 5.37 2.69 -11.90
CA LEU A 65 6.12 3.85 -11.38
C LEU A 65 7.66 3.65 -11.36
N CYS A 66 8.15 2.43 -11.60
CA CYS A 66 9.55 2.19 -11.90
C CYS A 66 9.97 2.79 -13.25
N ASP A 67 9.03 3.02 -14.17
CA ASP A 67 9.29 3.82 -15.37
C ASP A 67 9.51 5.29 -14.96
N PRO A 68 10.65 5.90 -15.31
CA PRO A 68 10.95 7.28 -14.95
C PRO A 68 9.98 8.30 -15.56
N ASP A 69 9.32 7.97 -16.67
CA ASP A 69 8.38 8.84 -17.37
C ASP A 69 6.95 8.73 -16.81
N GLU A 70 6.67 7.66 -16.05
CA GLU A 70 5.38 7.49 -15.38
C GLU A 70 5.23 8.47 -14.21
N THR A 71 4.03 9.05 -14.13
CA THR A 71 3.68 10.07 -13.14
C THR A 71 2.78 9.49 -12.05
N PHE A 72 3.00 9.94 -10.82
CA PHE A 72 2.10 9.69 -9.70
C PHE A 72 0.87 10.59 -9.79
N SER A 73 -0.19 10.11 -10.44
CA SER A 73 -1.42 10.87 -10.66
C SER A 73 -2.44 10.70 -9.53
N GLU A 74 -3.41 11.62 -9.44
CA GLU A 74 -4.54 11.52 -8.50
C GLU A 74 -5.30 10.18 -8.60
N SER A 75 -5.41 9.62 -9.81
CA SER A 75 -6.04 8.31 -10.00
C SER A 75 -5.24 7.17 -9.35
N ARG A 76 -3.90 7.25 -9.38
CA ARG A 76 -3.02 6.28 -8.70
C ARG A 76 -3.09 6.49 -7.19
N GLU A 77 -3.13 7.73 -6.70
CA GLU A 77 -3.31 8.05 -5.29
C GLU A 77 -4.57 7.39 -4.72
N ALA A 78 -5.71 7.55 -5.39
CA ALA A 78 -6.97 6.91 -4.99
C ALA A 78 -6.89 5.38 -5.05
N GLY A 79 -6.27 4.84 -6.11
CA GLY A 79 -6.06 3.40 -6.29
C GLY A 79 -5.24 2.78 -5.16
N ILE A 80 -4.15 3.45 -4.76
CA ILE A 80 -3.25 3.02 -3.67
C ILE A 80 -3.91 3.20 -2.30
N GLY A 81 -4.49 4.38 -2.04
CA GLY A 81 -5.16 4.68 -0.78
C GLY A 81 -6.32 3.72 -0.50
N GLY A 82 -7.06 3.32 -1.54
CA GLY A 82 -8.12 2.31 -1.42
C GLY A 82 -7.62 0.95 -0.92
N GLN A 83 -6.37 0.59 -1.18
CA GLN A 83 -5.79 -0.66 -0.68
C GLN A 83 -5.50 -0.56 0.83
N PHE A 84 -5.11 0.61 1.32
CA PHE A 84 -4.75 0.82 2.74
C PHE A 84 -5.91 0.62 3.71
N ALA A 85 -7.15 0.61 3.23
CA ALA A 85 -8.31 0.28 4.04
C ALA A 85 -8.25 -1.13 4.67
N LEU A 86 -7.44 -2.04 4.11
CA LEU A 86 -7.25 -3.40 4.65
C LEU A 86 -6.24 -3.46 5.79
N LEU A 87 -5.41 -2.43 5.95
CA LEU A 87 -4.30 -2.47 6.90
C LEU A 87 -4.71 -1.88 8.26
N PRO A 88 -4.21 -2.44 9.37
CA PRO A 88 -4.39 -1.85 10.67
C PRO A 88 -3.65 -0.49 10.75
N PRO A 89 -4.09 0.46 11.60
CA PRO A 89 -3.45 1.77 11.72
C PRO A 89 -1.94 1.70 12.03
N SER A 90 -1.48 0.70 12.77
CA SER A 90 -0.06 0.51 13.09
C SER A 90 0.80 0.20 11.86
N ALA A 91 0.25 -0.50 10.87
CA ALA A 91 0.93 -0.75 9.59
C ALA A 91 1.00 0.53 8.75
N ILE A 92 -0.08 1.33 8.71
CA ILE A 92 -0.08 2.62 8.03
C ILE A 92 0.99 3.57 8.60
N ILE A 93 1.14 3.60 9.93
CA ILE A 93 2.19 4.40 10.60
C ILE A 93 3.60 3.94 10.19
N ARG A 94 3.83 2.63 10.03
CA ARG A 94 5.13 2.11 9.56
C ARG A 94 5.41 2.50 8.12
N ILE A 95 4.40 2.48 7.24
CA ILE A 95 4.52 2.98 5.87
C ILE A 95 4.85 4.46 5.88
N LEU A 96 4.07 5.28 6.59
CA LEU A 96 4.25 6.72 6.69
C LEU A 96 5.65 7.13 7.16
N ASN A 97 6.27 6.35 8.04
CA ASN A 97 7.59 6.62 8.58
C ASN A 97 8.71 5.82 7.90
N SER A 98 8.42 5.14 6.80
CA SER A 98 9.44 4.50 5.97
C SER A 98 10.04 5.52 5.00
N ALA A 99 11.35 5.37 4.73
CA ALA A 99 12.27 6.37 4.18
C ALA A 99 12.78 7.38 5.23
#